data_AF-A0A7K4H9K4-F1
#
_entry.id   AF-A0A7K4H9K4-F1
#
_cell.length_a   1.000
_cell.length_b   1.000
_cell.length_c   1.000
_cell.angle_alpha   90.00
_cell.angle_beta   90.00
_cell.angle_gamma   90.00
#
_symmetry.space_group_name_H-M   'P 1'
#
loop_
_entity.id
_entity.type
_entity.pdbx_description
1 polymer ?
#
loop_
_entity_poly.entity_id
_entity_poly.type
_entity_poly.pdbx_seq_one_letter_code
_entity_poly.pdbx_strand_id
1 'polypeptide(L)'
;MYNSLKTYNNKKYSGMRVGGSHHWNYNNGKWHETKEAPDKWSFKFNSIKTRVNPAPNNTGAIINTKFHWYIIADQIATKIDSNSYMTSMNGVKFKIGHKRPYWKAFSYTYHEQVPYKERIIKILEEILVELKNK
;
A
#
# COMPACT_ATOMS: atom_id res chain seq x y z
N MET A 1 13.91 -14.29 14.24
CA MET A 1 14.21 -14.21 12.79
C MET A 1 13.26 -13.21 12.12
N TYR A 2 13.73 -12.34 11.22
CA TYR A 2 12.86 -11.33 10.56
C TYR A 2 11.67 -11.94 9.81
N ASN A 3 11.85 -13.14 9.25
CA ASN A 3 10.86 -13.87 8.47
C ASN A 3 9.90 -14.74 9.30
N SER A 4 10.04 -14.79 10.63
CA SER A 4 9.13 -15.58 11.46
C SER A 4 7.73 -14.95 11.50
N LEU A 5 6.72 -15.82 11.65
CA LEU A 5 5.38 -15.40 12.01
C LEU A 5 5.41 -14.68 13.37
N LYS A 6 4.60 -13.63 13.49
CA LYS A 6 4.45 -12.78 14.67
C LYS A 6 2.97 -12.71 15.04
N THR A 7 2.68 -12.34 16.27
CA THR A 7 1.32 -12.13 16.77
C THR A 7 1.13 -10.68 17.22
N TYR A 8 -0.02 -10.10 16.92
CA TYR A 8 -0.45 -8.79 17.40
C TYR A 8 -1.97 -8.79 17.54
N ASN A 9 -2.50 -8.48 18.73
CA ASN A 9 -3.93 -8.54 19.05
C ASN A 9 -4.60 -9.83 18.55
N ASN A 10 -4.01 -10.99 18.90
CA ASN A 10 -4.44 -12.34 18.48
C ASN A 10 -4.44 -12.61 16.97
N LYS A 11 -3.92 -11.69 16.13
CA LYS A 11 -3.75 -11.89 14.69
C LYS A 11 -2.31 -12.29 14.36
N LYS A 12 -2.14 -13.40 13.63
CA LYS A 12 -0.84 -13.82 13.10
C LYS A 12 -0.49 -13.01 11.85
N TYR A 13 0.75 -12.54 11.75
CA TYR A 13 1.25 -11.78 10.60
C TYR A 13 2.73 -12.08 10.30
N SER A 14 3.18 -11.68 9.11
CA SER A 14 4.58 -11.81 8.67
C SER A 14 5.11 -10.49 8.13
N GLY A 15 6.44 -10.37 8.03
CA GLY A 15 7.11 -9.15 7.61
C GLY A 15 7.52 -8.27 8.78
N MET A 16 7.52 -6.95 8.55
CA MET A 16 7.98 -5.96 9.52
C MET A 16 7.13 -5.96 10.78
N ARG A 17 7.76 -5.83 11.96
CA ARG A 17 7.07 -5.72 13.25
C ARG A 17 6.19 -4.46 13.29
N VAL A 18 5.03 -4.54 13.92
CA VAL A 18 4.18 -3.37 14.23
C VAL A 18 5.02 -2.30 14.97
N GLY A 19 4.84 -1.02 14.61
CA GLY A 19 5.65 0.10 15.10
C GLY A 19 6.97 0.33 14.33
N GLY A 20 7.35 -0.57 13.43
CA GLY A 20 8.50 -0.37 12.55
C GLY A 20 8.21 0.60 11.40
N SER A 21 9.23 1.34 10.96
CA SER A 21 9.15 2.28 9.84
C SER A 21 10.10 1.93 8.68
N HIS A 22 9.67 2.24 7.47
CA HIS A 22 10.53 2.22 6.28
C HIS A 22 10.49 3.58 5.61
N HIS A 23 11.65 4.03 5.17
CA HIS A 23 11.81 5.20 4.32
C HIS A 23 12.18 4.73 2.91
N TRP A 24 11.44 5.24 1.93
CA TRP A 24 11.56 4.87 0.52
C TRP A 24 11.72 6.11 -0.33
N ASN A 25 12.65 6.07 -1.28
CA ASN A 25 12.78 7.09 -2.30
C ASN A 25 12.07 6.64 -3.58
N TYR A 26 11.29 7.54 -4.18
CA TYR A 26 10.54 7.34 -5.41
C TYR A 26 11.14 8.21 -6.52
N ASN A 27 12.33 7.83 -6.98
CA ASN A 27 13.21 8.71 -7.77
C ASN A 27 12.67 9.09 -9.15
N ASN A 28 11.75 8.31 -9.71
CA ASN A 28 11.19 8.52 -11.05
C ASN A 28 9.66 8.46 -11.04
N GLY A 29 9.05 9.04 -10.01
CA GLY A 29 7.61 9.14 -9.87
C GLY A 29 6.96 9.82 -11.07
N LYS A 30 6.13 9.07 -11.80
CA LYS A 30 5.32 9.59 -12.90
C LYS A 30 3.86 9.56 -12.49
N TRP A 31 3.27 10.75 -12.39
CA TRP A 31 1.85 10.95 -12.13
C TRP A 31 1.14 11.23 -13.45
N HIS A 32 0.16 10.39 -13.78
CA HIS A 32 -0.70 10.59 -14.93
C HIS A 32 -2.14 10.60 -14.46
N GLU A 33 -2.89 11.63 -14.81
CA GLU A 33 -4.29 11.78 -14.43
C GLU A 33 -5.14 12.30 -15.58
N THR A 34 -6.41 11.90 -15.57
CA THR A 34 -7.40 12.28 -16.58
C THR A 34 -8.65 12.74 -15.85
N LYS A 35 -9.16 13.92 -16.22
CA LYS A 35 -10.43 14.43 -15.70
C LYS A 35 -11.58 13.62 -16.32
N GLU A 36 -12.34 12.92 -15.48
CA GLU A 36 -13.48 12.10 -15.88
C GLU A 36 -14.82 12.79 -15.64
N ALA A 37 -14.89 13.68 -14.65
CA ALA A 37 -16.07 14.49 -14.32
C ALA A 37 -15.63 15.80 -13.64
N PRO A 38 -16.55 16.75 -13.33
CA PRO A 38 -16.20 17.99 -12.63
C PRO A 38 -15.32 17.78 -11.40
N ASP A 39 -15.69 16.80 -10.56
CA ASP A 39 -15.04 16.47 -9.29
C ASP A 39 -14.41 15.07 -9.27
N LYS A 40 -14.19 14.47 -10.45
CA LYS A 40 -13.63 13.11 -10.56
C LYS A 40 -12.47 13.06 -11.53
N TRP A 41 -11.35 12.55 -11.05
CA TRP A 41 -10.17 12.25 -11.83
C TRP A 41 -9.78 10.79 -11.62
N SER A 42 -9.42 10.10 -12.70
CA SER A 42 -8.66 8.87 -12.57
C SER A 42 -7.17 9.20 -12.61
N PHE A 43 -6.37 8.45 -11.86
CA PHE A 43 -4.93 8.65 -11.83
C PHE A 43 -4.17 7.32 -11.77
N LYS A 44 -2.92 7.37 -12.25
CA LYS A 44 -1.96 6.29 -12.18
C LYS A 44 -0.60 6.85 -11.80
N PHE A 45 -0.01 6.28 -10.75
CA PHE A 45 1.34 6.58 -10.32
C PHE A 45 2.27 5.39 -10.55
N ASN A 46 3.37 5.59 -11.28
CA ASN A 46 4.40 4.58 -11.47
C ASN A 46 5.76 5.11 -11.05
N SER A 47 6.53 4.30 -10.34
CA SER A 47 7.90 4.63 -9.93
C SER A 47 8.63 3.36 -9.54
N ILE A 48 9.94 3.36 -9.75
CA ILE A 48 10.89 2.50 -9.06
C ILE A 48 11.07 3.10 -7.67
N LYS A 49 10.93 2.27 -6.63
CA LYS A 49 11.20 2.67 -5.25
C LYS A 49 12.45 1.99 -4.73
N THR A 50 13.29 2.73 -4.02
CA THR A 50 14.53 2.24 -3.40
C THR A 50 14.49 2.50 -1.90
N ARG A 51 15.12 1.62 -1.12
CA ARG A 51 15.22 1.85 0.33
C ARG A 51 16.22 2.97 0.57
N VAL A 52 15.89 3.87 1.49
CA VAL A 52 16.88 4.84 2.00
C VAL A 52 18.01 4.10 2.71
N ASN A 53 17.66 3.11 3.54
CA ASN A 53 18.61 2.28 4.26
C ASN A 53 18.61 0.85 3.68
N PRO A 54 19.78 0.29 3.30
CA PRO A 54 19.89 -1.07 2.82
C PRO A 54 19.22 -2.09 3.77
N ALA A 55 18.61 -3.12 3.20
CA ALA A 55 18.08 -4.21 4.00
C ALA A 55 19.22 -5.10 4.51
N PRO A 56 19.10 -5.72 5.71
CA PRO A 56 20.05 -6.72 6.15
C PRO A 56 20.13 -7.90 5.15
N ASN A 57 21.30 -8.53 5.06
CA ASN A 57 21.55 -9.66 4.17
C ASN A 57 20.52 -10.78 4.41
N ASN A 58 20.07 -11.42 3.32
CA ASN A 58 19.10 -12.52 3.32
C ASN A 58 17.73 -12.18 3.95
N THR A 59 17.37 -10.89 4.02
CA THR A 59 16.05 -10.46 4.47
C THR A 59 15.19 -9.93 3.33
N GLY A 60 13.87 -9.92 3.54
CA GLY A 60 12.91 -9.37 2.59
C GLY A 60 12.25 -10.44 1.73
N ALA A 61 11.52 -9.96 0.72
CA ALA A 61 10.79 -10.82 -0.19
C ALA A 61 11.70 -11.28 -1.33
N ILE A 62 11.43 -12.49 -1.84
CA ILE A 62 12.12 -13.02 -3.02
C ILE A 62 11.85 -12.09 -4.21
N ILE A 63 12.85 -11.91 -5.08
CA ILE A 63 12.74 -11.16 -6.34
C ILE A 63 11.48 -11.60 -7.10
N ASN A 64 10.78 -10.65 -7.72
CA ASN A 64 9.49 -10.83 -8.41
C ASN A 64 8.27 -11.12 -7.52
N THR A 65 8.42 -11.09 -6.19
CA THR A 65 7.25 -11.06 -5.30
C THR A 65 6.46 -9.77 -5.51
N LYS A 66 5.16 -9.88 -5.76
CA LYS A 66 4.24 -8.75 -5.87
C LYS A 66 3.46 -8.60 -4.57
N PHE A 67 3.28 -7.37 -4.11
CA PHE A 67 2.41 -7.05 -3.00
C PHE A 67 1.26 -6.20 -3.50
N HIS A 68 0.05 -6.53 -3.06
CA HIS A 68 -1.14 -5.73 -3.31
C HIS A 68 -1.52 -5.01 -2.01
N TRP A 69 -1.41 -3.69 -2.05
CA TRP A 69 -1.83 -2.80 -0.97
C TRP A 69 -3.04 -2.01 -1.44
N TYR A 70 -4.02 -1.84 -0.56
CA TYR A 70 -5.10 -0.88 -0.73
C TYR A 70 -4.77 0.37 0.10
N ILE A 71 -4.89 1.55 -0.49
CA ILE A 71 -4.52 2.82 0.13
C ILE A 71 -5.76 3.70 0.19
N ILE A 72 -6.02 4.27 1.35
CA ILE A 72 -7.00 5.34 1.54
C ILE A 72 -6.19 6.54 2.03
N ALA A 73 -6.20 7.62 1.25
CA ALA A 73 -5.37 8.78 1.51
C ALA A 73 -6.01 10.03 0.91
N ASP A 74 -5.79 11.15 1.60
CA ASP A 74 -6.06 12.48 1.08
C ASP A 74 -4.80 13.03 0.43
N GLN A 75 -4.99 13.82 -0.62
CA GLN A 75 -3.93 14.55 -1.29
C GLN A 75 -4.17 16.05 -1.14
N ILE A 76 -3.13 16.79 -0.79
CA ILE A 76 -3.10 18.25 -0.86
C ILE A 76 -2.02 18.64 -1.87
N ALA A 77 -2.43 19.38 -2.90
CA ALA A 77 -1.54 19.97 -3.90
C ALA A 77 -1.41 21.48 -3.66
N THR A 78 -0.23 21.94 -3.28
CA THR A 78 0.05 23.36 -3.03
C THR A 78 0.88 23.90 -4.19
N LYS A 79 0.37 24.92 -4.90
CA LYS A 79 1.13 25.61 -5.94
C LYS A 79 2.31 26.33 -5.30
N ILE A 80 3.52 26.05 -5.77
CA ILE A 80 4.77 26.68 -5.29
C ILE A 80 5.13 27.84 -6.20
N ASP A 81 5.03 27.63 -7.51
CA ASP A 81 5.33 28.61 -8.54
C ASP A 81 4.46 28.37 -9.79
N SER A 82 4.77 29.01 -10.92
CA SER A 82 3.99 28.90 -12.15
C SER A 82 3.81 27.47 -12.66
N ASN A 83 4.80 26.59 -12.44
CA ASN A 83 4.89 25.25 -13.02
C ASN A 83 5.06 24.13 -11.99
N SER A 84 5.22 24.46 -10.70
CA SER A 84 5.51 23.48 -9.66
C SER A 84 4.43 23.44 -8.58
N TYR A 85 4.10 22.22 -8.16
CA TYR A 85 3.19 21.96 -7.04
C TYR A 85 3.84 20.98 -6.06
N MET A 86 3.74 21.26 -4.76
CA MET A 86 4.03 20.28 -3.72
C MET A 86 2.83 19.35 -3.59
N THR A 87 3.05 18.04 -3.77
CA THR A 87 2.02 17.03 -3.53
C THR A 87 2.29 16.32 -2.20
N SER A 88 1.41 16.52 -1.23
CA SER A 88 1.42 15.80 0.04
C SER A 88 0.28 14.78 0.07
N MET A 89 0.57 13.51 0.33
CA MET A 89 -0.43 12.48 0.54
C MET A 89 -0.32 11.89 1.94
N ASN A 90 -1.42 11.92 2.69
CA ASN A 90 -1.49 11.37 4.03
C ASN A 90 -2.62 10.34 4.12
N GLY A 91 -2.35 9.21 4.74
CA GLY A 91 -3.35 8.16 4.83
C GLY A 91 -2.83 6.84 5.38
N VAL A 92 -3.63 5.80 5.17
CA VAL A 92 -3.39 4.45 5.66
C VAL A 92 -3.28 3.46 4.50
N LYS A 93 -2.50 2.40 4.70
CA LYS A 93 -2.34 1.32 3.72
C LYS A 93 -2.59 -0.04 4.34
N PHE A 94 -3.37 -0.86 3.66
CA PHE A 94 -3.76 -2.19 4.08
C PHE A 94 -3.19 -3.24 3.14
N LYS A 95 -2.57 -4.29 3.70
CA LYS A 95 -2.10 -5.41 2.89
C LYS A 95 -3.31 -6.25 2.48
N ILE A 96 -3.62 -6.28 1.19
CA ILE A 96 -4.71 -7.11 0.68
C ILE A 96 -4.19 -8.52 0.35
N GLY A 97 -3.00 -8.59 -0.23
CA GLY A 97 -2.40 -9.87 -0.56
C GLY A 97 -0.98 -9.76 -1.08
N HIS A 98 -0.44 -10.91 -1.46
CA HIS A 98 0.83 -11.01 -2.16
C HIS A 98 0.77 -12.13 -3.18
N LYS A 99 1.65 -12.06 -4.19
CA LYS A 99 1.82 -13.09 -5.20
C LYS A 99 3.31 -13.43 -5.25
N ARG A 100 3.65 -14.69 -4.96
CA ARG A 100 5.03 -15.18 -5.08
C ARG A 100 5.39 -15.37 -6.56
N PRO A 101 6.68 -15.42 -6.92
CA PRO A 101 7.12 -15.50 -8.32
C PRO A 101 6.51 -16.68 -9.09
N TYR A 102 6.42 -17.83 -8.44
CA TYR A 102 5.92 -19.09 -9.00
C TYR A 102 4.41 -19.29 -8.81
N TRP A 103 3.71 -18.35 -8.17
CA TRP A 103 2.26 -18.47 -7.99
C TRP A 103 1.52 -18.00 -9.24
N LYS A 104 0.42 -18.67 -9.58
CA LYS A 104 -0.45 -18.26 -10.70
C LYS A 104 -1.29 -17.03 -10.34
N ALA A 105 -1.72 -16.90 -9.09
CA ALA A 105 -2.62 -15.84 -8.63
C ALA A 105 -2.15 -15.16 -7.33
N PHE A 106 -2.85 -14.11 -6.92
CA PHE A 106 -2.63 -13.48 -5.61
C PHE A 106 -3.14 -14.39 -4.49
N SER A 107 -2.62 -14.18 -3.28
CA SER A 107 -2.97 -14.98 -2.11
C SER A 107 -4.46 -15.03 -1.80
N TYR A 108 -5.23 -13.99 -2.12
CA TYR A 108 -6.69 -13.94 -1.89
C TYR A 108 -7.51 -14.63 -2.99
N THR A 109 -6.88 -15.24 -3.99
CA THR A 109 -7.58 -16.00 -5.04
C THR A 109 -7.77 -17.48 -4.66
N TYR A 110 -7.05 -17.98 -3.66
CA TYR A 110 -7.19 -19.35 -3.18
C TYR A 110 -8.42 -19.48 -2.28
N HIS A 111 -9.19 -20.58 -2.43
CA HIS A 111 -10.52 -20.76 -1.83
C HIS A 111 -10.56 -20.63 -0.29
N GLU A 112 -9.48 -20.97 0.40
CA GLU A 112 -9.39 -20.87 1.87
C GLU A 112 -9.22 -19.43 2.38
N GLN A 113 -9.02 -18.47 1.48
CA GLN A 113 -8.73 -17.08 1.81
C GLN A 113 -9.93 -16.20 1.49
N VAL A 114 -10.23 -15.25 2.38
CA VAL A 114 -11.24 -14.22 2.13
C VAL A 114 -10.94 -13.53 0.78
N PRO A 115 -11.92 -13.43 -0.14
CA PRO A 115 -11.73 -12.80 -1.45
C PRO A 115 -11.37 -11.32 -1.38
N TYR A 116 -10.85 -10.78 -2.49
CA TYR A 116 -10.48 -9.37 -2.61
C TYR A 116 -11.62 -8.42 -2.23
N LYS A 117 -12.79 -8.59 -2.85
CA LYS A 117 -13.93 -7.68 -2.69
C LYS A 117 -14.39 -7.59 -1.24
N GLU A 118 -14.53 -8.72 -0.56
CA GLU A 118 -14.93 -8.79 0.85
C GLU A 118 -13.91 -8.13 1.78
N ARG A 119 -12.61 -8.27 1.50
CA ARG A 119 -11.56 -7.56 2.26
C ARG A 119 -11.69 -6.04 2.12
N ILE A 120 -11.93 -5.55 0.90
CA ILE A 120 -12.06 -4.11 0.66
C ILE A 120 -13.32 -3.57 1.34
N ILE A 121 -14.46 -4.24 1.20
CA ILE A 121 -15.71 -3.84 1.86
C ILE A 121 -15.49 -3.71 3.36
N LYS A 122 -14.92 -4.75 4.00
CA LYS A 122 -14.64 -4.73 5.43
C LYS A 122 -13.74 -3.56 5.84
N ILE A 123 -12.66 -3.29 5.10
CA ILE A 123 -11.77 -2.17 5.38
C ILE A 123 -12.52 -0.83 5.29
N LEU A 124 -13.35 -0.66 4.26
CA LEU A 124 -14.11 0.57 4.06
C LEU A 124 -15.19 0.76 5.13
N GLU A 125 -15.85 -0.32 5.57
CA GLU A 125 -16.80 -0.29 6.69
C GLU A 125 -16.12 0.08 8.01
N GLU A 126 -14.97 -0.52 8.33
CA GLU A 126 -14.18 -0.18 9.52
C GLU A 126 -13.76 1.30 9.50
N ILE A 127 -13.27 1.80 8.37
CA ILE A 127 -12.88 3.20 8.20
C ILE A 127 -14.09 4.14 8.29
N LEU A 128 -15.23 3.77 7.70
CA LEU A 128 -16.44 4.56 7.80
C LEU A 128 -16.92 4.69 9.25
N VAL A 129 -16.85 3.61 10.03
CA VAL A 129 -17.18 3.64 11.46
C VAL A 129 -16.21 4.55 12.20
N GLU A 130 -14.90 4.45 11.95
CA GLU A 130 -13.91 5.35 12.56
C GLU A 130 -14.16 6.82 12.21
N LEU A 131 -14.54 7.12 10.97
CA LEU A 131 -14.84 8.48 10.53
C LEU A 131 -16.12 9.04 11.16
N LYS A 132 -17.14 8.21 11.38
CA LYS A 132 -18.39 8.62 12.03
C LYS A 132 -18.25 8.87 13.53
N ASN A 133 -17.28 8.22 14.16
CA ASN A 133 -17.06 8.28 15.61
C ASN A 133 -15.95 9.28 16.01
N LYS A 134 -15.32 9.93 15.05
CA LYS A 134 -14.42 11.08 15.26
C LYS A 134 -15.23 12.37 15.25
#